data_AF-A0A957HYX9-F1
#
_entry.id   AF-A0A957HYX9-F1
#
_cell.length_a   1.000
_cell.length_b   1.000
_cell.length_c   1.000
_cell.angle_alpha   90.00
_cell.angle_beta   90.00
_cell.angle_gamma   90.00
#
_symmetry.space_group_name_H-M   'P 1'
#
loop_
_entity.id
_entity.type
_entity.pdbx_description
1 polymer ?
#
loop_
_entity_poly.entity_id
_entity_poly.type
_entity_poly.pdbx_seq_one_letter_code
_entity_poly.pdbx_strand_id
1 'polypeptide(L)'
;MKEKMSKSFWLGFLLAFLAGVAVWYWQKSTSAEEGALDLLDELAKVKARVRLLPEDGEMETAVSPATPLTQSTTPDDLTAIHGIGPVYAHRLQEAGIHTFAALAAQSPERIAQITQLKEWHAADPADWITQAQTMNNE
;
A
#
# COMPACT_ATOMS: atom_id res chain seq x y z
N MET A 1 54.27 18.70 0.75
CA MET A 1 53.78 17.91 -0.40
C MET A 1 52.36 17.48 -0.08
N LYS A 2 51.36 17.92 -0.84
CA LYS A 2 49.96 17.48 -0.67
C LYS A 2 49.70 16.45 -1.76
N GLU A 3 49.70 15.17 -1.40
CA GLU A 3 49.37 14.09 -2.35
C GLU A 3 47.96 14.30 -2.89
N LYS A 4 47.86 14.51 -4.21
CA LYS A 4 46.60 14.31 -4.93
C LYS A 4 46.38 12.81 -4.99
N MET A 5 45.66 12.25 -4.03
CA MET A 5 45.12 10.90 -4.19
C MET A 5 44.40 10.83 -5.54
N SER A 6 44.82 9.88 -6.38
CA SER A 6 44.35 9.74 -7.75
C SER A 6 42.84 9.62 -7.76
N LYS A 7 42.17 10.49 -8.51
CA LYS A 7 40.70 10.50 -8.67
C LYS A 7 40.17 9.13 -9.17
N SER A 8 41.02 8.35 -9.84
CA SER A 8 40.73 6.98 -10.27
C SER A 8 40.60 5.98 -9.11
N PHE A 9 41.28 6.22 -7.99
CA PHE A 9 41.17 5.39 -6.79
C PHE A 9 39.83 5.61 -6.07
N TRP A 10 39.37 6.87 -6.02
CA TRP A 10 38.08 7.21 -5.43
C TRP A 10 36.90 6.70 -6.27
N LEU A 11 37.06 6.65 -7.59
CA LEU A 11 36.05 6.11 -8.51
C LEU A 11 35.89 4.59 -8.37
N GLY A 12 36.99 3.84 -8.18
CA GLY A 12 36.93 2.40 -7.93
C GLY A 12 36.28 2.07 -6.58
N PHE A 13 36.57 2.84 -5.54
CA PHE A 13 35.96 2.66 -4.21
C PHE A 13 34.46 2.97 -4.23
N LEU A 14 34.05 4.03 -4.95
CA LEU A 14 32.64 4.37 -5.11
C LEU A 14 31.86 3.27 -5.85
N LEU A 15 32.44 2.68 -6.90
CA LEU A 15 31.80 1.60 -7.65
C LEU A 15 31.64 0.32 -6.80
N ALA A 16 32.67 -0.05 -6.02
CA ALA A 16 32.61 -1.18 -5.10
C ALA A 16 31.60 -0.95 -3.96
N PHE A 17 31.52 0.28 -3.46
CA PHE A 17 30.54 0.67 -2.44
C PHE A 17 29.11 0.60 -2.98
N LEU A 18 28.87 1.08 -4.20
CA LEU A 18 27.55 0.99 -4.85
C LEU A 18 27.13 -0.46 -5.10
N ALA A 19 28.05 -1.34 -5.52
CA ALA A 19 27.79 -2.77 -5.66
C ALA A 19 27.46 -3.41 -4.29
N GLY A 20 28.20 -3.05 -3.24
CA GLY A 20 27.92 -3.50 -1.88
C GLY A 20 26.55 -3.05 -1.37
N VAL A 21 26.16 -1.81 -1.64
CA VAL A 21 24.81 -1.30 -1.33
C VAL A 21 23.74 -2.02 -2.13
N ALA A 22 23.98 -2.32 -3.41
CA ALA A 22 23.04 -3.09 -4.23
C ALA A 22 22.85 -4.52 -3.70
N VAL A 23 23.93 -5.19 -3.29
CA VAL A 23 23.87 -6.52 -2.66
C VAL A 23 23.20 -6.46 -1.28
N TRP A 24 23.52 -5.45 -0.47
CA TRP A 24 22.87 -5.21 0.82
C TRP A 24 21.38 -4.90 0.66
N TYR A 25 21.03 -4.15 -0.38
CA TYR A 25 19.65 -3.80 -0.71
C TYR A 25 18.89 -5.02 -1.24
N TRP A 26 19.55 -5.90 -2.01
CA TRP A 26 18.97 -7.17 -2.41
C TRP A 26 18.71 -8.08 -1.19
N GLN A 27 19.68 -8.23 -0.29
CA GLN A 27 19.54 -9.04 0.92
C GLN A 27 18.47 -8.50 1.89
N LYS A 28 18.23 -7.18 1.92
CA LYS A 28 17.18 -6.56 2.73
C LYS A 28 15.79 -6.62 2.08
N SER A 29 15.70 -6.85 0.77
CA SER A 29 14.43 -6.79 0.02
C SER A 29 13.74 -8.15 -0.14
N THR A 30 14.31 -9.25 0.33
CA THR A 30 13.67 -10.58 0.33
C THR A 30 12.73 -10.82 1.53
N SER A 31 12.44 -9.79 2.36
CA SER A 31 11.45 -9.89 3.45
C SER A 31 9.98 -9.84 2.98
N ALA A 32 9.71 -9.71 1.68
CA ALA A 32 8.33 -9.80 1.15
C ALA A 32 7.78 -11.24 1.14
N GLU A 33 8.60 -12.24 1.49
CA GLU A 33 8.21 -13.66 1.45
C GLU A 33 7.53 -14.14 2.74
N GLU A 34 7.65 -13.41 3.86
CA GLU A 34 7.08 -13.85 5.15
C GLU A 34 5.58 -13.57 5.28
N GLY A 35 5.03 -12.60 4.54
CA GLY A 35 3.60 -12.27 4.58
C GLY A 35 2.70 -13.23 3.79
N ALA A 36 3.25 -13.91 2.78
CA ALA A 36 2.46 -14.76 1.89
C ALA A 36 1.89 -16.02 2.59
N LEU A 37 2.55 -16.51 3.65
CA LEU A 37 2.08 -17.65 4.43
C LEU A 37 1.02 -17.25 5.47
N ASP A 38 1.16 -16.08 6.08
CA ASP A 38 0.21 -15.55 7.07
C ASP A 38 -1.16 -15.24 6.44
N LEU A 39 -1.16 -14.75 5.20
CA LEU A 39 -2.36 -14.51 4.41
C LEU A 39 -3.13 -15.80 4.06
N LEU A 40 -2.44 -16.94 3.93
CA LEU A 40 -3.08 -18.24 3.68
C LEU A 40 -3.73 -18.81 4.94
N ASP A 41 -3.13 -18.59 6.11
CA ASP A 41 -3.69 -19.01 7.40
C ASP A 41 -4.95 -18.21 7.77
N GLU A 42 -4.91 -16.89 7.62
CA GLU A 42 -6.08 -16.02 7.86
C GLU A 42 -7.23 -16.32 6.88
N LEU A 43 -6.95 -16.59 5.60
CA LEU A 43 -7.99 -17.02 4.64
C LEU A 43 -8.62 -18.37 5.02
N ALA A 44 -7.83 -19.32 5.52
CA ALA A 44 -8.36 -20.61 5.99
C ALA A 44 -9.29 -20.43 7.19
N LYS A 45 -8.95 -19.51 8.09
CA LYS A 45 -9.71 -19.18 9.31
C LYS A 45 -11.02 -18.45 9.01
N VAL A 46 -11.00 -17.49 8.08
CA VAL A 46 -12.21 -16.80 7.59
C VAL A 46 -13.14 -17.81 6.90
N LYS A 47 -12.61 -18.69 6.05
CA LYS A 47 -13.40 -19.72 5.36
C LYS A 47 -14.03 -20.74 6.32
N ALA A 48 -13.32 -21.11 7.40
CA ALA A 48 -13.86 -21.96 8.45
C ALA A 48 -14.99 -21.27 9.24
N ARG A 49 -14.85 -19.97 9.52
CA ARG A 49 -15.88 -19.18 10.21
C ARG A 49 -17.14 -18.99 9.36
N VAL A 50 -16.99 -18.80 8.05
CA VAL A 50 -18.12 -18.72 7.11
C VAL A 50 -18.90 -20.04 7.03
N ARG A 51 -18.24 -21.19 7.21
CA ARG A 51 -18.88 -22.52 7.20
C ARG A 51 -19.68 -22.84 8.47
N LEU A 52 -19.49 -22.09 9.56
CA LEU A 52 -20.17 -22.29 10.84
C LEU A 52 -21.30 -21.29 11.10
N LEU A 53 -21.56 -20.37 10.17
CA LEU A 53 -22.76 -19.52 10.23
C LEU A 53 -23.98 -20.38 9.89
N PRO A 54 -24.93 -20.56 10.83
CA PRO A 54 -26.18 -21.24 10.55
C PRO A 54 -26.96 -20.45 9.50
N GLU A 55 -27.37 -21.12 8.41
CA GLU A 55 -28.30 -20.59 7.41
C GLU A 55 -29.75 -20.65 7.90
N ASP A 56 -30.02 -20.19 9.12
CA ASP A 56 -31.37 -20.06 9.63
C ASP A 56 -31.54 -18.70 10.29
N GLY A 57 -32.45 -17.94 9.70
CA GLY A 57 -32.50 -16.50 9.85
C GLY A 57 -33.28 -16.02 11.05
N GLU A 58 -33.06 -14.75 11.34
CA GLU A 58 -34.03 -13.87 11.98
C GLU A 58 -33.81 -12.46 11.43
N MET A 59 -34.59 -12.16 10.38
CA MET A 59 -34.99 -10.81 10.06
C MET A 59 -35.83 -10.29 11.22
N GLU A 60 -35.23 -9.62 12.20
CA GLU A 60 -35.98 -8.80 13.15
C GLU A 60 -35.63 -7.32 12.97
N THR A 61 -36.58 -6.65 12.33
CA THR A 61 -36.80 -5.23 12.26
C THR A 61 -36.71 -4.55 13.62
N ALA A 62 -35.64 -3.78 13.85
CA ALA A 62 -35.64 -2.67 14.78
C ALA A 62 -35.15 -1.42 14.04
N VAL A 63 -36.12 -0.64 13.57
CA VAL A 63 -35.95 0.72 13.06
C VAL A 63 -35.29 1.61 14.12
N SER A 64 -34.08 2.10 13.81
CA SER A 64 -33.50 3.30 14.42
C SER A 64 -32.68 4.05 13.36
N PRO A 65 -33.03 5.29 12.99
CA PRO A 65 -32.38 6.02 11.92
C PRO A 65 -31.19 6.80 12.49
N ALA A 66 -29.99 6.21 12.46
CA ALA A 66 -28.77 6.99 12.63
C ALA A 66 -27.60 6.34 11.89
N THR A 67 -27.19 7.03 10.82
CA THR A 67 -25.99 6.83 9.98
C THR A 67 -26.17 5.87 8.80
N PRO A 68 -26.22 6.38 7.56
CA PRO A 68 -26.26 5.54 6.37
C PRO A 68 -24.93 4.83 6.16
N LEU A 69 -25.04 3.52 5.91
CA LEU A 69 -24.19 2.72 5.02
C LEU A 69 -22.79 2.33 5.54
N THR A 70 -22.74 1.23 6.30
CA THR A 70 -21.70 0.22 6.04
C THR A 70 -21.92 -0.32 4.63
N GLN A 71 -21.45 0.41 3.62
CA GLN A 71 -21.30 -0.14 2.29
C GLN A 71 -20.33 -1.31 2.43
N SER A 72 -20.78 -2.49 2.05
CA SER A 72 -19.94 -3.64 1.80
C SER A 72 -19.11 -3.28 0.56
N THR A 73 -18.12 -2.41 0.72
CA THR A 73 -17.32 -1.94 -0.40
C THR A 73 -16.37 -3.07 -0.75
N THR A 74 -16.72 -3.80 -1.80
CA THR A 74 -15.76 -4.58 -2.58
C THR A 74 -14.48 -3.75 -2.72
N PRO A 75 -13.29 -4.27 -2.38
CA PRO A 75 -12.05 -3.53 -2.53
C PRO A 75 -11.93 -2.99 -3.95
N ASP A 76 -11.75 -1.68 -4.09
CA ASP A 76 -11.54 -1.06 -5.39
C ASP A 76 -10.11 -1.33 -5.86
N ASP A 77 -9.93 -1.37 -7.18
CA ASP A 77 -8.61 -1.45 -7.77
C ASP A 77 -7.94 -0.07 -7.76
N LEU A 78 -7.23 0.23 -6.67
CA LEU A 78 -6.48 1.49 -6.53
C LEU A 78 -5.40 1.66 -7.61
N THR A 79 -5.00 0.60 -8.34
CA THR A 79 -4.04 0.71 -9.45
C THR A 79 -4.62 1.37 -10.69
N ALA A 80 -5.94 1.57 -10.75
CA ALA A 80 -6.60 2.34 -11.80
C ALA A 80 -6.20 3.83 -11.77
N ILE A 81 -5.73 4.34 -10.64
CA ILE A 81 -5.27 5.72 -10.49
C ILE A 81 -3.85 5.86 -11.06
N HIS A 82 -3.64 6.85 -11.94
CA HIS A 82 -2.33 7.09 -12.55
C HIS A 82 -1.28 7.41 -11.49
N GLY A 83 -0.18 6.67 -11.53
CA GLY A 83 0.94 6.78 -10.58
C GLY A 83 0.82 5.84 -9.38
N ILE A 84 -0.34 5.23 -9.12
CA ILE A 84 -0.47 4.17 -8.10
C ILE A 84 -0.11 2.82 -8.74
N GLY A 85 1.14 2.41 -8.55
CA GLY A 85 1.58 1.05 -8.88
C GLY A 85 1.14 0.02 -7.83
N PRO A 86 1.32 -1.29 -8.11
CA PRO A 86 0.95 -2.38 -7.20
C PRO A 86 1.57 -2.25 -5.80
N VAL A 87 2.79 -1.70 -5.72
CA VAL A 87 3.50 -1.45 -4.45
C VAL A 87 2.80 -0.39 -3.61
N TYR A 88 2.34 0.70 -4.22
CA TYR A 88 1.63 1.76 -3.49
C TYR A 88 0.22 1.32 -3.13
N ALA A 89 -0.46 0.61 -4.03
CA ALA A 89 -1.77 0.02 -3.75
C ALA A 89 -1.71 -0.93 -2.53
N HIS A 90 -0.72 -1.83 -2.48
CA HIS A 90 -0.53 -2.73 -1.33
C HIS A 90 -0.36 -1.95 -0.03
N ARG A 91 0.48 -0.91 -0.03
CA ARG A 91 0.77 -0.12 1.18
C ARG A 91 -0.43 0.70 1.64
N LEU A 92 -1.22 1.22 0.71
CA LEU A 92 -2.51 1.85 1.00
C LEU A 92 -3.48 0.83 1.59
N GLN A 93 -3.49 -0.39 1.06
CA GLN A 93 -4.31 -1.49 1.57
C GLN A 93 -3.91 -1.92 2.98
N GLU A 94 -2.61 -2.04 3.27
CA GLU A 94 -2.09 -2.31 4.62
C GLU A 94 -2.47 -1.20 5.61
N ALA A 95 -2.60 0.04 5.14
CA ALA A 95 -3.07 1.15 5.95
C ALA A 95 -4.60 1.22 6.10
N GLY A 96 -5.34 0.24 5.57
CA GLY A 96 -6.81 0.16 5.63
C GLY A 96 -7.53 0.97 4.54
N ILE A 97 -6.81 1.46 3.52
CA ILE A 97 -7.39 2.22 2.41
C ILE A 97 -7.61 1.24 1.25
N HIS A 98 -8.82 0.72 1.15
CA HIS A 98 -9.17 -0.33 0.18
C HIS A 98 -10.05 0.18 -0.95
N THR A 99 -10.47 1.44 -0.90
CA THR A 99 -11.53 2.00 -1.76
C THR A 99 -11.15 3.39 -2.25
N PHE A 100 -11.70 3.81 -3.38
CA PHE A 100 -11.49 5.17 -3.89
C PHE A 100 -12.04 6.21 -2.91
N ALA A 101 -13.19 5.92 -2.29
CA ALA A 101 -13.78 6.75 -1.24
C ALA A 101 -12.84 6.92 -0.03
N ALA A 102 -12.22 5.83 0.43
CA ALA A 102 -11.30 5.86 1.56
C ALA A 102 -10.04 6.65 1.24
N LEU A 103 -9.54 6.52 0.00
CA LEU A 103 -8.36 7.25 -0.48
C LEU A 103 -8.64 8.75 -0.62
N ALA A 104 -9.80 9.10 -1.20
CA ALA A 104 -10.28 10.47 -1.36
C ALA A 104 -10.51 11.21 -0.02
N ALA A 105 -10.79 10.45 1.05
CA ALA A 105 -10.98 10.98 2.39
C ALA A 105 -9.68 11.19 3.17
N GLN A 106 -8.53 10.72 2.67
CA GLN A 106 -7.24 10.94 3.32
C GLN A 106 -6.61 12.29 2.95
N SER A 107 -5.67 12.73 3.79
CA SER A 107 -4.83 13.88 3.48
C SER A 107 -3.60 13.47 2.64
N PRO A 108 -3.08 14.34 1.78
CA PRO A 108 -1.92 14.04 0.94
C PRO A 108 -0.68 13.75 1.79
N GLU A 109 -0.53 14.37 2.97
CA GLU A 109 0.58 14.11 3.90
C GLU A 109 0.49 12.69 4.46
N ARG A 110 -0.71 12.23 4.81
CA ARG A 110 -0.92 10.88 5.34
C ARG A 110 -0.67 9.84 4.26
N ILE A 111 -1.15 10.07 3.04
CA ILE A 111 -0.85 9.19 1.91
C ILE A 111 0.66 9.15 1.65
N ALA A 112 1.34 10.30 1.63
CA ALA A 112 2.79 10.37 1.44
C ALA A 112 3.55 9.59 2.52
N GLN A 113 3.10 9.64 3.78
CA GLN A 113 3.68 8.87 4.87
C GLN A 113 3.48 7.35 4.69
N ILE A 114 2.25 6.92 4.38
CA ILE A 114 1.90 5.51 4.16
C ILE A 114 2.70 4.92 3.00
N THR A 115 2.79 5.68 1.91
CA THR A 115 3.47 5.29 0.66
C THR A 115 4.95 5.65 0.66
N GLN A 116 5.48 6.25 1.74
CA GLN A 116 6.85 6.76 1.88
C GLN A 116 7.35 7.47 0.62
N LEU A 117 6.48 8.31 0.04
CA LEU A 117 6.83 9.09 -1.13
C LEU A 117 7.96 10.05 -0.77
N LYS A 118 9.06 9.95 -1.52
CA LYS A 118 10.18 10.90 -1.45
C LYS A 118 10.03 11.94 -2.54
N GLU A 119 10.58 13.13 -2.34
CA GLU A 119 10.49 14.29 -3.27
C GLU A 119 10.92 14.02 -4.72
N TRP A 120 11.68 12.96 -4.99
CA TRP A 120 12.12 12.59 -6.33
C TRP A 120 11.20 11.58 -7.04
N HIS A 121 10.14 11.08 -6.38
CA HIS A 121 9.17 10.21 -7.03
C HIS A 121 8.26 11.03 -7.94
N ALA A 122 7.94 10.49 -9.13
CA ALA A 122 7.02 11.12 -10.07
C ALA A 122 5.54 11.01 -9.66
N ALA A 123 5.27 10.41 -8.51
CA ALA A 123 3.93 10.22 -7.98
C ALA A 123 3.55 11.40 -7.07
N ASP A 124 2.32 11.90 -7.20
CA ASP A 124 1.79 12.97 -6.36
C ASP A 124 0.55 12.48 -5.58
N PRO A 125 0.60 12.46 -4.23
CA PRO A 125 -0.54 12.11 -3.39
C PRO A 125 -1.77 12.98 -3.62
N ALA A 126 -1.60 14.26 -3.96
CA ALA A 126 -2.71 15.18 -4.20
C ALA A 126 -3.45 14.84 -5.51
N ASP A 127 -2.70 14.46 -6.54
CA ASP A 127 -3.27 13.98 -7.80
C ASP A 127 -4.02 12.66 -7.60
N TRP A 128 -3.51 11.79 -6.75
CA TRP A 128 -4.20 10.54 -6.40
C TRP A 128 -5.54 10.77 -5.71
N ILE A 129 -5.61 11.71 -4.76
CA ILE A 129 -6.85 12.09 -4.08
C ILE A 129 -7.86 12.65 -5.08
N THR A 130 -7.41 13.54 -5.97
CA THR A 130 -8.27 14.17 -6.99
C THR A 130 -8.85 13.13 -7.96
N GLN A 131 -8.02 12.19 -8.42
CA GLN A 131 -8.47 11.08 -9.25
C GLN A 131 -9.43 10.15 -8.51
N ALA A 132 -9.13 9.80 -7.26
CA ALA A 132 -10.01 8.97 -6.43
C ALA A 132 -11.39 9.61 -6.21
N GLN A 133 -11.45 10.93 -6.01
CA GLN A 133 -12.71 11.67 -5.91
C GLN A 133 -13.52 11.62 -7.20
N THR A 134 -12.84 11.70 -8.34
CA THR A 134 -13.48 11.60 -9.66
C THR A 134 -14.08 10.21 -9.85
N MET A 135 -13.31 9.16 -9.59
CA MET A 135 -13.75 7.76 -9.70
C MET A 135 -14.85 7.39 -8.72
N ASN A 136 -14.88 8.01 -7.54
CA ASN A 136 -15.94 7.78 -6.55
C ASN A 136 -17.28 8.45 -6.95
N ASN A 137 -17.24 9.46 -7.82
CA ASN A 137 -18.43 10.22 -8.24
C ASN A 137 -18.96 9.80 -9.62
N GLU A 138 -18.30 8.85 -10.29
CA GLU A 138 -18.76 8.18 -11.52
C GLU A 138 -19.63 6.96 -11.21
#